data_AF-A0A535VDF1-F1
#
_entry.id   AF-A0A535VDF1-F1
#
_cell.length_a   1.000
_cell.length_b   1.000
_cell.length_c   1.000
_cell.angle_alpha   90.00
_cell.angle_beta   90.00
_cell.angle_gamma   90.00
#
_symmetry.space_group_name_H-M   'P 1'
#
loop_
_entity.id
_entity.type
_entity.pdbx_description
1 polymer ?
#
loop_
_entity_poly.entity_id
_entity_poly.type
_entity_poly.pdbx_seq_one_letter_code
_entity_poly.pdbx_strand_id
1 'polypeptide(L)'
;GVTESGPVQAGSIRSAVGLGILLAEGIGDTIRVSLATSDPREEVRVAHEVLKTLAFRNESPTLVACPTCGRLEYDMVPTVKAVEAHIAALKVPITVAVMGCVVNGPAEARHADIGVTGGRGKGVIFKRGKLYRTVPQEELLTVLLAEIDAIAAEHAPAPATPLPT
;
A
#
# COMPACT_ATOMS: atom_id res chain seq x y z
N GLY A 1 -20.30 2.12 12.88
CA GLY A 1 -20.42 2.73 11.54
C GLY A 1 -20.67 4.21 11.69
N VAL A 2 -20.24 5.03 10.72
CA VAL A 2 -20.58 6.47 10.67
C VAL A 2 -21.65 6.68 9.61
N THR A 3 -22.86 7.07 10.02
CA THR A 3 -23.97 7.33 9.09
C THR A 3 -23.79 8.68 8.41
N GLU A 4 -24.36 8.84 7.21
CA GLU A 4 -24.41 10.12 6.48
C GLU A 4 -23.04 10.78 6.28
N SER A 5 -21.99 9.98 6.07
CA SER A 5 -20.61 10.50 6.01
C SER A 5 -20.37 11.39 4.78
N GLY A 6 -21.22 11.33 3.75
CA GLY A 6 -21.18 12.21 2.58
C GLY A 6 -20.49 11.58 1.36
N PRO A 7 -20.12 12.39 0.35
CA PRO A 7 -19.48 11.90 -0.89
C PRO A 7 -18.18 11.14 -0.63
N VAL A 8 -17.77 10.25 -1.55
CA VAL A 8 -16.64 9.30 -1.37
C VAL A 8 -15.42 9.92 -0.67
N GLN A 9 -14.89 11.05 -1.16
CA GLN A 9 -13.69 11.67 -0.57
C GLN A 9 -13.91 12.12 0.88
N ALA A 10 -14.92 12.97 1.12
CA ALA A 10 -15.19 13.52 2.45
C ALA A 10 -15.70 12.44 3.43
N GLY A 11 -16.54 11.53 2.93
CA GLY A 11 -17.10 10.42 3.70
C GLY A 11 -16.05 9.40 4.11
N SER A 12 -15.05 9.15 3.25
CA SER A 12 -13.89 8.30 3.61
C SER A 12 -13.13 8.89 4.79
N ILE A 13 -12.85 10.19 4.77
CA ILE A 13 -12.11 10.88 5.85
C ILE A 13 -12.93 10.85 7.15
N ARG A 14 -14.21 11.23 7.10
CA ARG A 14 -15.08 11.23 8.30
C ARG A 14 -15.24 9.84 8.89
N SER A 15 -15.42 8.83 8.04
CA SER A 15 -15.55 7.44 8.46
C SER A 15 -14.25 6.93 9.07
N ALA A 16 -13.09 7.22 8.47
CA ALA A 16 -11.79 6.84 9.00
C ALA A 16 -11.52 7.47 10.38
N VAL A 17 -11.85 8.75 10.57
CA VAL A 17 -11.72 9.42 11.88
C VAL A 17 -12.64 8.79 12.92
N GLY A 18 -13.94 8.68 12.63
CA GLY A 18 -14.93 8.19 13.59
C GLY A 18 -14.75 6.72 13.96
N LEU A 19 -14.46 5.86 12.97
CA LEU A 19 -14.18 4.44 13.21
C LEU A 19 -12.80 4.25 13.83
N GLY A 20 -11.79 5.01 13.38
CA GLY A 20 -10.41 4.85 13.82
C GLY A 20 -10.22 5.06 15.32
N ILE A 21 -10.93 6.03 15.92
CA ILE A 21 -10.89 6.28 17.36
C ILE A 21 -11.39 5.06 18.15
N LEU A 22 -12.60 4.59 17.83
CA LEU A 22 -13.23 3.47 18.55
C LEU A 22 -12.45 2.17 18.35
N LEU A 23 -12.03 1.89 17.12
CA LEU A 23 -11.27 0.68 16.80
C LEU A 23 -9.90 0.67 17.49
N ALA A 24 -9.21 1.81 17.59
CA ALA A 24 -7.94 1.92 18.32
C ALA A 24 -8.10 1.67 19.83
N GLU A 25 -9.28 1.93 20.40
CA GLU A 25 -9.64 1.60 21.78
C GLU A 25 -10.12 0.15 21.95
N GLY A 26 -10.13 -0.64 20.87
CA GLY A 26 -10.59 -2.03 20.88
C GLY A 26 -12.12 -2.17 20.86
N ILE A 27 -12.86 -1.14 20.44
CA ILE A 27 -14.32 -1.13 20.40
C ILE A 27 -14.81 -1.37 18.97
N GLY A 28 -15.47 -2.51 18.77
CA GLY A 28 -16.23 -2.83 17.55
C GLY A 28 -15.78 -4.13 16.87
N ASP A 29 -16.70 -5.10 16.78
CA ASP A 29 -16.45 -6.40 16.14
C ASP A 29 -16.75 -6.40 14.63
N THR A 30 -17.51 -5.41 14.17
CA THR A 30 -17.87 -5.23 12.76
C THR A 30 -18.03 -3.76 12.43
N ILE A 31 -17.67 -3.37 11.21
CA ILE A 31 -17.80 -1.99 10.74
C ILE A 31 -18.59 -1.91 9.44
N ARG A 32 -19.21 -0.75 9.25
CA ARG A 32 -19.79 -0.32 7.99
C ARG A 32 -19.40 1.13 7.77
N VAL A 33 -18.91 1.42 6.58
CA VAL A 33 -18.71 2.78 6.05
C VAL A 33 -19.97 3.14 5.26
N SER A 34 -20.47 4.38 5.35
CA SER A 34 -21.70 4.80 4.67
C SER A 34 -21.44 6.02 3.81
N LEU A 35 -21.26 5.81 2.50
CA LEU A 35 -20.89 6.85 1.54
C LEU A 35 -22.08 7.22 0.65
N ALA A 36 -22.17 8.49 0.27
CA ALA A 36 -23.07 8.93 -0.79
C ALA A 36 -22.44 8.60 -2.15
N THR A 37 -22.63 7.36 -2.61
CA THR A 37 -22.08 6.79 -3.85
C THR A 37 -23.07 5.85 -4.53
N SER A 38 -22.97 5.67 -5.84
CA SER A 38 -23.73 4.68 -6.60
C SER A 38 -23.07 3.30 -6.65
N ASP A 39 -21.79 3.20 -6.29
CA ASP A 39 -21.07 1.93 -6.22
C ASP A 39 -20.80 1.54 -4.75
N PRO A 40 -21.51 0.53 -4.19
CA PRO A 40 -21.31 0.08 -2.82
C PRO A 40 -19.92 -0.52 -2.57
N ARG A 41 -19.17 -0.89 -3.62
CA ARG A 41 -17.79 -1.39 -3.48
C ARG A 41 -16.84 -0.32 -2.93
N GLU A 42 -17.15 0.97 -3.12
CA GLU A 42 -16.39 2.05 -2.49
C GLU A 42 -16.48 2.02 -0.96
N GLU A 43 -17.64 1.67 -0.40
CA GLU A 43 -17.80 1.52 1.05
C GLU A 43 -16.90 0.39 1.58
N VAL A 44 -16.86 -0.74 0.87
CA VAL A 44 -16.02 -1.91 1.20
C VAL A 44 -14.54 -1.55 1.08
N ARG A 45 -14.13 -0.89 -0.01
CA ARG A 45 -12.74 -0.45 -0.22
C ARG A 45 -12.24 0.43 0.93
N VAL A 46 -13.05 1.41 1.33
CA VAL A 46 -12.70 2.31 2.46
C VAL A 46 -12.67 1.56 3.78
N ALA A 47 -13.65 0.67 4.04
CA ALA A 47 -13.66 -0.14 5.26
C ALA A 47 -12.39 -1.00 5.38
N HIS A 48 -11.98 -1.65 4.28
CA HIS A 48 -10.75 -2.42 4.22
C HIS A 48 -9.52 -1.56 4.48
N GLU A 49 -9.43 -0.36 3.89
CA GLU A 49 -8.28 0.52 4.11
C GLU A 49 -8.18 1.01 5.56
N VAL A 50 -9.32 1.30 6.23
CA VAL A 50 -9.35 1.64 7.67
C VAL A 50 -8.82 0.49 8.52
N LEU A 51 -9.32 -0.73 8.29
CA LEU A 51 -8.89 -1.91 9.06
C LEU A 51 -7.42 -2.26 8.81
N LYS A 52 -6.95 -2.13 7.57
CA LYS A 52 -5.55 -2.33 7.18
C LYS A 52 -4.62 -1.30 7.81
N THR A 53 -5.03 -0.02 7.84
CA THR A 53 -4.26 1.06 8.47
C THR A 53 -4.07 0.82 9.98
N LEU A 54 -5.07 0.24 10.64
CA LEU A 54 -5.02 -0.12 12.06
C LEU A 54 -4.46 -1.53 12.33
N ALA A 55 -3.94 -2.20 11.29
CA ALA A 55 -3.39 -3.56 11.36
C ALA A 55 -4.37 -4.67 11.82
N PHE A 56 -5.68 -4.44 11.76
CA PHE A 56 -6.71 -5.45 12.04
C PHE A 56 -6.93 -6.43 10.88
N ARG A 57 -6.68 -5.99 9.63
CA ARG A 57 -6.85 -6.83 8.43
C ARG A 57 -5.71 -6.59 7.43
N ASN A 58 -4.80 -7.55 7.35
CA ASN A 58 -3.63 -7.49 6.47
C ASN A 58 -3.76 -8.59 5.39
N GLU A 59 -4.63 -8.39 4.41
CA GLU A 59 -4.83 -9.34 3.29
C GLU A 59 -4.42 -8.74 1.94
N SER A 60 -4.00 -7.47 1.94
CA SER A 60 -3.67 -6.73 0.72
C SER A 60 -2.37 -5.95 0.91
N PRO A 61 -1.65 -5.67 -0.18
CA PRO A 61 -0.39 -4.95 -0.10
C PRO A 61 -0.55 -3.52 0.42
N THR A 62 0.49 -3.03 1.09
CA THR A 62 0.59 -1.63 1.53
C THR A 62 1.66 -0.93 0.71
N LEU A 63 1.30 0.15 0.01
CA LEU A 63 2.27 1.03 -0.63
C LEU A 63 2.61 2.18 0.31
N VAL A 64 3.89 2.31 0.63
CA VAL A 64 4.46 3.45 1.35
C VAL A 64 5.27 4.27 0.36
N ALA A 65 4.95 5.54 0.21
CA ALA A 65 5.69 6.44 -0.65
C ALA A 65 6.11 7.69 0.12
N CYS A 66 7.32 8.20 -0.14
CA CYS A 66 7.71 9.48 0.44
C CYS A 66 6.94 10.63 -0.24
N PRO A 67 6.70 11.75 0.45
CA PRO A 67 6.20 12.94 -0.21
C PRO A 67 7.22 13.45 -1.24
N THR A 68 6.75 14.21 -2.23
CA THR A 68 7.66 14.95 -3.11
C THR A 68 8.31 16.09 -2.33
N CYS A 69 9.61 16.32 -2.55
CA CYS A 69 10.37 17.40 -1.90
C CYS A 69 11.54 17.85 -2.79
N GLY A 70 12.26 18.91 -2.39
CA GLY A 70 13.40 19.44 -3.14
C GLY A 70 14.64 18.53 -3.23
N ARG A 71 14.61 17.36 -2.58
CA ARG A 71 15.68 16.33 -2.65
C ARG A 71 15.41 15.27 -3.71
N LEU A 72 14.30 15.38 -4.43
CA LEU A 72 13.88 14.39 -5.41
C LEU A 72 14.93 14.28 -6.53
N GLU A 73 15.42 13.07 -6.78
CA GLU A 73 16.46 12.83 -7.80
C GLU A 73 15.92 12.14 -9.06
N TYR A 74 14.60 11.88 -9.13
CA TYR A 74 13.89 11.34 -10.30
C TYR A 74 12.38 11.59 -10.23
N ASP A 75 11.65 11.46 -11.34
CA ASP A 75 10.18 11.56 -11.32
C ASP A 75 9.53 10.31 -10.69
N MET A 76 9.27 10.39 -9.39
CA MET A 76 8.71 9.32 -8.58
C MET A 76 7.21 9.11 -8.76
N VAL A 77 6.45 10.17 -9.08
CA VAL A 77 4.98 10.12 -9.06
C VAL A 77 4.44 9.09 -10.07
N PRO A 78 4.96 8.99 -11.30
CA PRO A 78 4.60 7.91 -12.23
C PRO A 78 4.93 6.52 -11.69
N THR A 79 6.07 6.35 -11.02
CA THR A 79 6.46 5.07 -10.40
C THR A 79 5.48 4.67 -9.31
N VAL A 80 5.10 5.60 -8.42
CA VAL A 80 4.12 5.34 -7.35
C VAL A 80 2.78 4.89 -7.95
N LYS A 81 2.27 5.60 -8.96
CA LYS A 81 1.01 5.23 -9.63
C LYS A 81 1.06 3.85 -10.31
N ALA A 82 2.17 3.55 -10.98
CA ALA A 82 2.36 2.26 -11.64
C ALA A 82 2.40 1.12 -10.61
N VAL A 83 3.11 1.32 -9.50
CA VAL A 83 3.17 0.34 -8.41
C VAL A 83 1.81 0.20 -7.72
N GLU A 84 1.12 1.30 -7.43
CA GLU A 84 -0.23 1.29 -6.84
C GLU A 84 -1.21 0.48 -7.69
N ALA A 85 -1.23 0.71 -9.01
CA ALA A 85 -2.08 -0.03 -9.94
C ALA A 85 -1.70 -1.52 -10.00
N HIS A 86 -0.41 -1.85 -9.97
CA HIS A 86 0.07 -3.23 -10.04
C HIS A 86 -0.29 -4.02 -8.79
N ILE A 87 -0.08 -3.45 -7.61
CA ILE A 87 -0.33 -4.15 -6.34
C ILE A 87 -1.82 -4.23 -5.98
N ALA A 88 -2.69 -3.40 -6.57
CA ALA A 88 -4.13 -3.40 -6.29
C ALA A 88 -4.81 -4.75 -6.58
N ALA A 89 -4.25 -5.56 -7.49
CA ALA A 89 -4.77 -6.89 -7.82
C ALA A 89 -4.27 -8.00 -6.88
N LEU A 90 -3.25 -7.72 -6.06
CA LEU A 90 -2.61 -8.73 -5.21
C LEU A 90 -3.37 -8.90 -3.90
N LYS A 91 -3.46 -10.15 -3.43
CA LYS A 91 -4.09 -10.53 -2.15
C LYS A 91 -3.07 -11.09 -1.17
N VAL A 92 -1.94 -10.39 -1.04
CA VAL A 92 -0.85 -10.78 -0.14
C VAL A 92 -0.45 -9.60 0.74
N PRO A 93 -0.16 -9.81 2.03
CA PRO A 93 0.24 -8.76 2.95
C PRO A 93 1.72 -8.40 2.79
N ILE A 94 2.04 -7.76 1.68
CA ILE A 94 3.41 -7.27 1.41
C ILE A 94 3.44 -5.75 1.52
N THR A 95 4.53 -5.22 2.07
CA THR A 95 4.76 -3.77 2.10
C THR A 95 5.75 -3.39 1.02
N VAL A 96 5.35 -2.45 0.15
CA VAL A 96 6.16 -1.93 -0.96
C VAL A 96 6.49 -0.47 -0.68
N ALA A 97 7.77 -0.11 -0.74
CA ALA A 97 8.25 1.24 -0.50
C ALA A 97 8.76 1.91 -1.80
N VAL A 98 8.30 3.12 -2.12
CA VAL A 98 8.80 3.92 -3.25
C VAL A 98 9.31 5.27 -2.76
N MET A 99 10.62 5.47 -2.85
CA MET A 99 11.30 6.61 -2.23
C MET A 99 12.01 7.47 -3.27
N GLY A 100 11.87 8.79 -3.11
CA GLY A 100 12.29 9.79 -4.09
C GLY A 100 13.78 10.15 -4.09
N CYS A 101 14.53 9.77 -3.06
CA CYS A 101 15.94 10.12 -2.91
C CYS A 101 16.71 9.12 -2.04
N VAL A 102 18.03 9.05 -2.27
CA VAL A 102 18.94 8.13 -1.56
C VAL A 102 19.19 8.49 -0.09
N VAL A 103 18.73 9.65 0.38
CA VAL A 103 18.99 10.14 1.74
C VAL A 103 18.11 9.40 2.75
N ASN A 104 16.80 9.53 2.61
CA ASN A 104 15.85 8.85 3.50
C ASN A 104 15.41 7.50 2.94
N GLY A 105 15.52 7.30 1.61
CA GLY A 105 15.04 6.11 0.94
C GLY A 105 15.52 4.79 1.54
N PRO A 106 16.82 4.61 1.86
CA PRO A 106 17.32 3.37 2.45
C PRO A 106 16.80 3.10 3.86
N ALA A 107 16.52 4.13 4.66
CA ALA A 107 16.01 3.96 6.02
C ALA A 107 14.51 3.63 5.99
N GLU A 108 13.73 4.38 5.19
CA GLU A 108 12.29 4.19 5.03
C GLU A 108 11.98 2.83 4.36
N ALA A 109 12.83 2.38 3.41
CA ALA A 109 12.70 1.08 2.76
C ALA A 109 13.05 -0.13 3.65
N ARG A 110 13.67 0.06 4.83
CA ARG A 110 13.99 -1.07 5.74
C ARG A 110 12.77 -1.70 6.38
N HIS A 111 11.70 -0.91 6.52
CA HIS A 111 10.45 -1.37 7.11
C HIS A 111 9.54 -2.07 6.10
N ALA A 112 9.91 -2.07 4.81
CA ALA A 112 9.17 -2.71 3.73
C ALA A 112 9.78 -4.06 3.34
N ASP A 113 8.95 -4.96 2.81
CA ASP A 113 9.41 -6.23 2.24
C ASP A 113 10.27 -5.98 1.01
N ILE A 114 9.86 -5.02 0.19
CA ILE A 114 10.61 -4.51 -0.94
C ILE A 114 10.51 -2.99 -1.00
N GLY A 115 11.61 -2.33 -1.31
CA GLY A 115 11.65 -0.89 -1.44
C GLY A 115 12.57 -0.45 -2.56
N VAL A 116 12.33 0.76 -3.07
CA VAL A 116 13.13 1.35 -4.12
C VAL A 116 13.48 2.79 -3.79
N THR A 117 14.68 3.21 -4.19
CA THR A 117 15.06 4.62 -4.31
C THR A 117 15.65 4.87 -5.68
N GLY A 118 15.29 6.00 -6.30
CA GLY A 118 15.90 6.46 -7.55
C GLY A 118 16.78 7.67 -7.33
N GLY A 119 17.77 7.85 -8.21
CA GLY A 119 18.57 9.07 -8.27
C GLY A 119 19.78 8.98 -9.18
N ARG A 120 20.13 10.11 -9.82
CA ARG A 120 21.34 10.25 -10.66
C ARG A 120 21.45 9.18 -11.75
N GLY A 121 20.33 8.83 -12.38
CA GLY A 121 20.26 7.82 -13.44
C GLY A 121 20.34 6.38 -12.97
N LYS A 122 20.27 6.11 -11.66
CA LYS A 122 20.28 4.77 -11.09
C LYS A 122 19.13 4.57 -10.12
N GLY A 123 18.57 3.38 -10.13
CA GLY A 123 17.62 2.91 -9.15
C GLY A 123 18.24 1.84 -8.26
N VAL A 124 17.97 1.91 -6.96
CA VAL A 124 18.47 0.96 -5.97
C VAL A 124 17.27 0.28 -5.33
N ILE A 125 17.26 -1.05 -5.38
CA ILE A 125 16.21 -1.90 -4.84
C ILE A 125 16.71 -2.56 -3.56
N PHE A 126 15.89 -2.51 -2.53
CA PHE A 126 16.10 -3.14 -1.23
C PHE A 126 15.07 -4.25 -1.02
N LYS A 127 15.48 -5.33 -0.38
CA LYS A 127 14.58 -6.37 0.11
C LYS A 127 14.82 -6.57 1.60
N ARG A 128 13.77 -6.48 2.42
CA ARG A 128 13.84 -6.64 3.90
C ARG A 128 15.01 -5.84 4.51
N GLY A 129 15.17 -4.60 4.06
CA GLY A 129 16.21 -3.68 4.52
C GLY A 129 17.66 -3.97 4.07
N LYS A 130 17.89 -4.94 3.19
CA LYS A 130 19.20 -5.20 2.59
C LYS A 130 19.23 -4.72 1.14
N LEU A 131 20.37 -4.18 0.72
CA LEU A 131 20.63 -3.87 -0.69
C LEU A 131 20.51 -5.16 -1.50
N TYR A 132 19.61 -5.18 -2.48
CA TYR A 132 19.41 -6.33 -3.34
C TYR A 132 20.11 -6.13 -4.68
N ARG A 133 19.81 -5.04 -5.39
CA ARG A 133 20.43 -4.71 -6.68
C ARG A 133 20.35 -3.22 -7.00
N THR A 134 21.27 -2.77 -7.83
CA THR A 134 21.25 -1.45 -8.47
C THR A 134 21.02 -1.64 -9.96
N VAL A 135 20.11 -0.88 -10.54
CA VAL A 135 19.73 -0.95 -11.97
C VAL A 135 19.74 0.45 -12.58
N PRO A 136 19.82 0.57 -13.91
CA PRO A 136 19.53 1.83 -14.59
C PRO A 136 18.13 2.35 -14.22
N GLN A 137 17.95 3.67 -14.15
CA GLN A 137 16.69 4.28 -13.74
C GLN A 137 15.51 3.89 -14.66
N GLU A 138 15.78 3.71 -15.94
CA GLU A 138 14.82 3.29 -16.97
C GLU A 138 14.30 1.86 -16.77
N GLU A 139 15.11 0.97 -16.18
CA GLU A 139 14.72 -0.41 -15.90
C GLU A 139 14.06 -0.57 -14.52
N LEU A 140 14.15 0.45 -13.67
CA LEU A 140 13.78 0.40 -12.26
C LEU A 140 12.36 -0.10 -12.02
N LEU A 141 11.39 0.44 -12.76
CA LEU A 141 9.98 0.07 -12.62
C LEU A 141 9.77 -1.38 -13.04
N THR A 142 10.22 -1.77 -14.23
CA THR A 142 10.08 -3.13 -14.77
C THR A 142 10.62 -4.18 -13.80
N VAL A 143 11.80 -3.91 -13.27
CA VAL A 143 12.45 -4.78 -12.30
C VAL A 143 11.67 -4.83 -10.99
N LEU A 144 11.26 -3.68 -10.46
CA LEU A 144 10.52 -3.61 -9.20
C LEU A 144 9.24 -4.43 -9.28
N LEU A 145 8.47 -4.32 -10.36
CA LEU A 145 7.22 -5.06 -10.54
C LEU A 145 7.47 -6.58 -10.58
N ALA A 146 8.48 -7.03 -11.32
CA ALA A 146 8.84 -8.45 -11.37
C ALA A 146 9.25 -9.01 -9.99
N GLU A 147 9.96 -8.21 -9.19
CA GLU A 147 10.36 -8.62 -7.84
C GLU A 147 9.19 -8.59 -6.84
N ILE A 148 8.23 -7.67 -7.01
CA ILE A 148 6.97 -7.67 -6.27
C ILE A 148 6.19 -8.96 -6.55
N ASP A 149 6.08 -9.36 -7.82
CA ASP A 149 5.38 -10.59 -8.22
C ASP A 149 6.06 -11.84 -7.66
N ALA A 150 7.39 -11.88 -7.67
CA ALA A 150 8.15 -12.97 -7.06
C ALA A 150 7.87 -13.09 -5.56
N ILE A 151 7.90 -11.97 -4.82
CA ILE A 151 7.59 -11.95 -3.39
C ILE A 151 6.13 -12.34 -3.15
N ALA A 152 5.20 -11.86 -3.99
CA ALA A 152 3.79 -12.20 -3.87
C ALA A 152 3.54 -13.70 -4.09
N ALA A 153 4.25 -14.33 -5.03
CA ALA A 153 4.18 -15.77 -5.25
C ALA A 153 4.69 -16.58 -4.03
N GLU A 154 5.72 -16.10 -3.33
CA GLU A 154 6.21 -16.72 -2.09
C GLU A 154 5.21 -16.62 -0.93
N HIS A 155 4.38 -15.57 -0.90
CA HIS A 155 3.41 -15.30 0.16
C HIS A 155 1.98 -15.77 -0.17
N ALA A 156 1.76 -16.36 -1.34
CA ALA A 156 0.44 -16.85 -1.72
C ALA A 156 -0.01 -17.94 -0.73
N PRO A 157 -1.13 -17.75 0.00
CA PRO A 157 -1.66 -18.79 0.86
C PRO A 157 -2.05 -20.00 0.00
N ALA A 158 -1.92 -21.20 0.56
CA ALA A 158 -2.53 -22.40 -0.02
C ALA A 158 -4.01 -22.13 -0.32
N PRO A 159 -4.56 -22.65 -1.44
CA PRO A 159 -5.95 -22.37 -1.82
C PRO A 159 -6.88 -22.69 -0.66
N ALA A 160 -7.72 -21.72 -0.28
CA ALA A 160 -8.68 -21.88 0.80
C ALA A 160 -9.56 -23.10 0.51
N THR A 161 -9.68 -24.01 1.49
CA THR A 161 -10.67 -25.09 1.45
C THR A 161 -12.05 -24.44 1.27
N PRO A 162 -12.85 -24.85 0.28
CA PRO A 162 -14.17 -24.26 0.08
C PRO A 162 -15.00 -24.42 1.36
N LEU A 163 -15.72 -23.37 1.75
CA LEU A 163 -16.67 -23.47 2.86
C LEU A 163 -17.64 -24.64 2.58
N PRO A 164 -17.96 -25.47 3.58
CA PRO A 164 -19.00 -26.47 3.42
C PRO A 164 -20.31 -25.77 3.07
N THR A 165 -20.93 -26.25 1.99
CA THR A 165 -22.25 -25.84 1.47
C THR A 165 -23.37 -26.02 2.49
#